data_AF-A0A7C1UDX1-F1
#
_entry.id   AF-A0A7C1UDX1-F1
#
_cell.length_a   1.000
_cell.length_b   1.000
_cell.length_c   1.000
_cell.angle_alpha   90.00
_cell.angle_beta   90.00
_cell.angle_gamma   90.00
#
_symmetry.space_group_name_H-M   'P 1'
#
loop_
_entity.id
_entity.type
_entity.pdbx_description
1 polymer ?
#
loop_
_entity_poly.entity_id
_entity_poly.type
_entity_poly.pdbx_seq_one_letter_code
_entity_poly.pdbx_strand_id
1 'polypeptide(L)'
;GIERTLPVVGFTFAGSYGHVDIAFTSLQTWQELVYGDTVHDRFSAIAIRATDTTDFPAVNAAAGTETRTKTQAYAGSPGYSAETATINLIRGFLLVISALIVGAFFTVWTVQRSRQIGLLKALGASNVYVIRDALGQLALVLTAATLIGTMAGVGMGSLIGGGIPFALRTRSVALSVVALIVIGMAGSLVALRKVTSVDPIIALAPAQ
;
A
#
# COMPACT_ATOMS: atom_id res chain seq x y z
N GLY A 1 6.08 40.17 13.20
CA GLY A 1 5.88 40.01 11.74
C GLY A 1 5.43 41.33 11.19
N ILE A 2 5.83 41.66 9.97
CA ILE A 2 5.39 42.89 9.29
C ILE A 2 4.03 42.59 8.66
N GLU A 3 3.04 43.46 8.89
CA GLU A 3 1.75 43.37 8.20
C GLU A 3 1.83 44.11 6.87
N ARG A 4 1.51 43.42 5.77
CA ARG A 4 1.54 43.98 4.42
C ARG A 4 0.40 43.42 3.59
N THR A 5 -0.37 44.31 2.97
CA THR A 5 -1.40 43.93 1.99
C THR A 5 -0.74 43.63 0.64
N LEU A 6 -1.04 42.47 0.07
CA LEU A 6 -0.53 42.05 -1.25
C LEU A 6 -1.69 41.88 -2.24
N PRO A 7 -1.57 42.38 -3.48
CA PRO A 7 -2.57 42.16 -4.50
C PRO A 7 -2.55 40.70 -4.98
N VAL A 8 -3.73 40.10 -5.12
CA VAL A 8 -3.89 38.77 -5.71
C VAL A 8 -3.87 38.91 -7.23
N VAL A 9 -2.79 38.44 -7.87
CA VAL A 9 -2.59 38.54 -9.32
C VAL A 9 -3.20 37.38 -10.11
N GLY A 10 -3.58 36.29 -9.43
CA GLY A 10 -4.21 35.13 -10.05
C GLY A 10 -4.30 33.93 -9.12
N PHE A 11 -5.01 32.90 -9.58
CA PHE A 11 -5.15 31.61 -8.89
C PHE A 11 -4.51 30.51 -9.73
N THR A 12 -3.81 29.59 -9.06
CA THR A 12 -3.23 28.40 -9.69
C THR A 12 -3.42 27.20 -8.78
N PHE A 13 -3.48 26.00 -9.37
CA PHE A 13 -3.51 24.77 -8.61
C PHE A 13 -2.10 24.22 -8.45
N ALA A 14 -1.54 24.33 -7.25
CA ALA A 14 -0.22 23.78 -6.93
C ALA A 14 -0.26 22.71 -5.84
N GLY A 15 -1.46 22.29 -5.43
CA GLY A 15 -1.69 21.36 -4.33
C GLY A 15 -1.81 22.08 -2.97
N SER A 16 -1.68 21.30 -1.90
CA SER A 16 -1.68 21.78 -0.52
C SER A 16 -0.39 21.33 0.18
N TYR A 17 -0.03 22.02 1.25
CA TYR A 17 1.07 21.64 2.13
C TYR A 17 0.50 21.32 3.50
N GLY A 18 0.60 20.07 3.96
CA GLY A 18 0.02 19.68 5.26
C GLY A 18 -1.49 19.94 5.38
N HIS A 19 -2.25 19.75 4.30
CA HIS A 19 -3.70 20.00 4.22
C HIS A 19 -4.13 21.48 4.39
N VAL A 20 -3.19 22.42 4.28
CA VAL A 20 -3.52 23.86 4.22
C VAL A 20 -3.25 24.43 2.83
N ASP A 21 -3.97 25.51 2.51
CA ASP A 21 -3.80 26.26 1.28
C ASP A 21 -2.41 26.90 1.21
N ILE A 22 -1.89 27.03 -0.01
CA ILE A 22 -0.60 27.62 -0.29
C ILE A 22 -0.75 28.81 -1.22
N ALA A 23 0.07 29.84 -1.00
CA ALA A 23 0.19 31.01 -1.85
C ALA A 23 1.62 31.12 -2.40
N PHE A 24 1.74 31.65 -3.61
CA PHE A 24 3.03 31.94 -4.23
C PHE A 24 3.27 33.44 -4.25
N THR A 25 4.51 33.83 -3.96
CA THR A 25 4.97 35.21 -4.08
C THR A 25 6.42 35.21 -4.55
N SER A 26 6.97 36.39 -4.84
CA SER A 26 8.38 36.51 -5.18
C SER A 26 9.26 36.13 -3.98
N LEU A 27 10.46 35.63 -4.24
CA LEU A 27 11.42 35.31 -3.17
C LEU A 27 11.69 36.54 -2.30
N GLN A 28 11.86 37.70 -2.92
CA GLN A 28 12.08 38.97 -2.23
C GLN A 28 10.92 39.28 -1.25
N THR A 29 9.67 39.22 -1.71
CA THR A 29 8.51 39.49 -0.84
C THR A 29 8.41 38.49 0.31
N TRP A 30 8.70 37.21 0.07
CA TRP A 30 8.71 36.21 1.15
C TRP A 30 9.83 36.47 2.17
N GLN A 31 11.03 36.84 1.72
CA GLN A 31 12.16 37.18 2.59
C GLN A 31 11.85 38.39 3.46
N GLU A 32 11.30 39.46 2.89
CA GLU A 32 10.87 40.66 3.62
C GLU A 32 9.81 40.32 4.69
N LEU A 33 8.85 39.45 4.38
CA LEU A 33 7.79 39.06 5.32
C LEU A 33 8.28 38.20 6.49
N VAL A 34 9.20 37.25 6.23
CA VAL A 34 9.67 36.27 7.23
C VAL A 34 10.85 36.80 8.02
N TYR A 35 11.80 37.47 7.37
CA TYR A 35 13.08 37.90 7.97
C TYR A 35 13.20 39.43 8.12
N GLY A 36 12.29 40.21 7.53
CA GLY A 36 12.34 41.67 7.55
C GLY A 36 13.23 42.26 6.45
N ASP A 37 13.34 43.58 6.44
CA ASP A 37 13.93 44.39 5.37
C ASP A 37 15.48 44.35 5.33
N THR A 38 16.11 43.60 6.23
CA THR A 38 17.58 43.60 6.41
C THR A 38 18.25 42.33 5.93
N VAL A 39 17.49 41.30 5.53
CA VAL A 39 18.03 39.97 5.22
C VAL A 39 17.49 39.46 3.89
N HIS A 40 18.34 39.52 2.86
CA HIS A 40 17.98 39.18 1.46
C HIS A 40 18.62 37.89 0.93
N ASP A 41 19.58 37.31 1.65
CA ASP A 41 20.35 36.14 1.18
C ASP A 41 19.89 34.80 1.80
N ARG A 42 18.68 34.75 2.37
CA ARG A 42 18.14 33.54 3.00
C ARG A 42 17.12 32.84 2.12
N PHE A 43 17.30 31.54 1.92
CA PHE A 43 16.35 30.66 1.27
C PHE A 43 16.36 29.30 1.98
N SER A 44 15.26 28.55 1.86
CA SER A 44 15.15 27.23 2.50
C SER A 44 15.73 26.10 1.63
N ALA A 45 15.52 26.16 0.31
CA ALA A 45 15.99 25.16 -0.63
C ALA A 45 16.05 25.72 -2.06
N ILE A 46 16.84 25.08 -2.92
CA ILE A 46 16.90 25.37 -4.35
C ILE A 46 16.31 24.18 -5.10
N ALA A 47 15.29 24.44 -5.92
CA ALA A 47 14.71 23.43 -6.80
C ALA A 47 15.46 23.43 -8.13
N ILE A 48 16.13 22.33 -8.45
CA ILE A 48 16.86 22.13 -9.71
C ILE A 48 16.19 21.04 -10.56
N ARG A 49 16.10 21.28 -11.87
CA ARG A 49 15.72 20.26 -12.85
C ARG A 49 16.99 19.83 -13.59
N ALA A 50 17.58 18.74 -13.14
CA ALA A 50 18.77 18.18 -13.79
C ALA A 50 18.39 17.07 -14.78
N THR A 51 19.26 16.83 -15.74
CA THR A 51 19.28 15.64 -16.59
C THR A 51 20.03 14.50 -15.90
N ASP A 52 19.78 13.25 -16.31
CA ASP A 52 20.30 12.03 -15.65
C ASP A 52 21.84 11.89 -15.66
N THR A 53 22.54 12.80 -16.34
CA THR A 53 24.01 12.81 -16.50
C THR A 53 24.74 13.68 -15.47
N THR A 54 24.03 14.31 -14.52
CA THR A 54 24.64 15.22 -13.55
C THR A 54 25.24 14.47 -12.36
N ASP A 55 26.52 14.70 -12.09
CA ASP A 55 27.21 14.22 -10.89
C ASP A 55 26.85 15.09 -9.67
N PHE A 56 25.74 14.75 -9.02
CA PHE A 56 25.28 15.43 -7.81
C PHE A 56 26.27 15.36 -6.64
N PRO A 57 26.96 14.23 -6.36
CA PRO A 57 28.04 14.19 -5.37
C PRO A 57 29.10 15.28 -5.54
N ALA A 58 29.60 15.49 -6.76
CA ALA A 58 30.60 16.53 -7.04
C ALA A 58 30.04 17.94 -6.81
N VAL A 59 28.80 18.20 -7.27
CA VAL A 59 28.11 19.48 -7.05
C VAL A 59 27.89 19.76 -5.56
N ASN A 60 27.46 18.75 -4.81
CA ASN A 60 27.22 18.84 -3.36
C ASN A 60 28.50 19.20 -2.61
N ALA A 61 29.63 18.56 -2.96
CA ALA A 61 30.92 18.84 -2.33
C ALA A 61 31.42 20.26 -2.63
N ALA A 62 31.24 20.74 -3.87
CA ALA A 62 31.66 22.08 -4.27
C ALA A 62 30.81 23.19 -3.64
N ALA A 63 29.51 22.97 -3.49
CA ALA A 63 28.57 23.96 -2.95
C ALA A 63 28.35 23.85 -1.43
N GLY A 64 28.86 22.80 -0.78
CA GLY A 64 28.55 22.50 0.62
C GLY A 64 27.07 22.18 0.86
N THR A 65 26.38 21.65 -0.15
CA THR A 65 24.93 21.38 -0.11
C THR A 65 24.62 19.90 -0.13
N GLU A 66 23.42 19.52 0.29
CA GLU A 66 22.91 18.15 0.09
C GLU A 66 21.76 18.16 -0.91
N THR A 67 21.93 17.44 -2.02
CA THR A 67 20.85 17.25 -2.99
C THR A 67 19.92 16.12 -2.55
N ARG A 68 18.62 16.39 -2.50
CA ARG A 68 17.56 15.40 -2.25
C ARG A 68 16.68 15.25 -3.48
N THR A 69 16.26 14.02 -3.75
CA THR A 69 15.22 13.77 -4.76
C THR A 69 13.88 14.35 -4.31
N LYS A 70 12.98 14.63 -5.27
CA LYS A 70 11.63 15.13 -4.97
C LYS A 70 10.87 14.23 -4.00
N THR A 71 11.04 12.91 -4.11
CA THR A 71 10.39 11.93 -3.22
C THR A 71 10.96 11.97 -1.80
N GLN A 72 12.27 12.15 -1.65
CA GLN A 72 12.90 12.31 -0.33
C GLN A 72 12.52 13.63 0.33
N ALA A 73 12.31 14.69 -0.45
CA ALA A 73 11.89 15.99 0.08
C ALA A 73 10.53 15.92 0.79
N TYR A 74 9.63 15.01 0.40
CA TYR A 74 8.34 14.81 1.08
C TYR A 74 8.50 14.40 2.54
N ALA A 75 9.55 13.64 2.88
CA ALA A 75 9.81 13.24 4.27
C ALA A 75 10.16 14.42 5.18
N GLY A 76 10.56 15.56 4.62
CA GLY A 76 10.77 16.81 5.35
C GLY A 76 9.48 17.57 5.65
N SER A 77 8.35 17.22 5.02
CA SER A 77 7.06 17.82 5.33
C SER A 77 6.58 17.39 6.71
N PRO A 78 6.13 18.32 7.57
CA PRO A 78 5.51 17.98 8.84
C PRO A 78 4.39 16.94 8.66
N GLY A 79 4.41 15.90 9.49
CA GLY A 79 3.38 14.86 9.51
C GLY A 79 3.47 13.78 8.41
N TYR A 80 4.12 14.03 7.27
CA TYR A 80 4.11 13.10 6.12
C TYR A 80 4.57 11.68 6.47
N SER A 81 5.71 11.56 7.16
CA SER A 81 6.29 10.27 7.53
C SER A 81 5.40 9.52 8.53
N ALA A 82 4.83 10.23 9.51
CA ALA A 82 3.95 9.63 10.52
C ALA A 82 2.62 9.17 9.90
N GLU A 83 2.00 10.00 9.05
CA GLU A 83 0.78 9.65 8.32
C GLU A 83 1.01 8.45 7.40
N THR A 84 2.09 8.47 6.62
CA THR A 84 2.45 7.37 5.72
C THR A 84 2.72 6.08 6.50
N ALA A 85 3.36 6.16 7.67
CA ALA A 85 3.60 5.01 8.53
C ALA A 85 2.28 4.40 9.04
N THR A 86 1.37 5.22 9.55
CA THR A 86 0.04 4.78 10.02
C THR A 86 -0.76 4.15 8.88
N ILE A 87 -0.75 4.77 7.70
CA ILE A 87 -1.46 4.22 6.52
C ILE A 87 -0.89 2.86 6.11
N ASN A 88 0.44 2.71 6.12
CA ASN A 88 1.09 1.46 5.78
C ASN A 88 0.82 0.37 6.83
N LEU A 89 0.75 0.74 8.12
CA LEU A 89 0.37 -0.16 9.19
C LEU A 89 -1.05 -0.70 8.98
N ILE A 90 -2.03 0.18 8.73
CA ILE A 90 -3.41 -0.22 8.47
C ILE A 90 -3.49 -1.17 7.26
N ARG A 91 -2.82 -0.81 6.16
CA ARG A 91 -2.75 -1.67 4.95
C ARG A 91 -2.15 -3.03 5.26
N GLY A 92 -1.03 -3.07 5.98
CA GLY A 92 -0.37 -4.32 6.37
C GLY A 92 -1.27 -5.19 7.25
N PHE A 93 -1.94 -4.58 8.23
CA PHE A 93 -2.85 -5.29 9.12
C PHE A 93 -4.06 -5.86 8.38
N LEU A 94 -4.64 -5.12 7.43
CA LEU A 94 -5.70 -5.61 6.56
C LEU A 94 -5.25 -6.81 5.72
N LEU A 95 -4.03 -6.78 5.17
CA LEU A 95 -3.47 -7.92 4.44
C LEU A 95 -3.30 -9.15 5.33
N VAL A 96 -2.79 -8.97 6.56
CA VAL A 96 -2.61 -10.06 7.54
C VAL A 96 -3.96 -10.67 7.92
N ILE A 97 -4.93 -9.85 8.32
CA ILE A 97 -6.28 -10.35 8.67
C ILE A 97 -6.93 -11.05 7.49
N SER A 98 -6.82 -10.48 6.27
CA SER A 98 -7.35 -11.13 5.06
C SER A 98 -6.76 -12.53 4.87
N ALA A 99 -5.45 -12.68 5.05
CA ALA A 99 -4.79 -13.97 4.95
C ALA A 99 -5.24 -14.98 6.03
N LEU A 100 -5.42 -14.51 7.27
CA LEU A 100 -5.93 -15.33 8.37
C LEU A 100 -7.35 -15.82 8.09
N ILE A 101 -8.23 -14.91 7.64
CA ILE A 101 -9.61 -15.21 7.28
C ILE A 101 -9.64 -16.25 6.15
N VAL A 102 -8.91 -16.02 5.06
CA VAL A 102 -8.81 -16.97 3.94
C VAL A 102 -8.31 -18.33 4.44
N GLY A 103 -7.25 -18.37 5.23
CA GLY A 103 -6.72 -19.61 5.79
C GLY A 103 -7.72 -20.37 6.67
N ALA A 104 -8.47 -19.66 7.52
CA ALA A 104 -9.50 -20.24 8.38
C ALA A 104 -10.68 -20.80 7.56
N PHE A 105 -11.19 -20.04 6.59
CA PHE A 105 -12.27 -20.51 5.71
C PHE A 105 -11.85 -21.75 4.92
N PHE A 106 -10.64 -21.75 4.35
CA PHE A 106 -10.13 -22.92 3.64
C PHE A 106 -9.90 -24.11 4.54
N THR A 107 -9.52 -23.89 5.79
CA THR A 107 -9.43 -24.96 6.79
C THR A 107 -10.78 -25.61 7.02
N VAL A 108 -11.81 -24.82 7.32
CA VAL A 108 -13.19 -25.31 7.51
C VAL A 108 -13.68 -26.06 6.27
N TRP A 109 -13.48 -25.46 5.09
CA TRP A 109 -13.83 -26.07 3.80
C TRP A 109 -13.15 -27.43 3.59
N THR A 110 -11.84 -27.52 3.90
CA THR A 110 -11.06 -28.75 3.75
C THR A 110 -11.56 -29.83 4.71
N VAL A 111 -11.85 -29.47 5.97
CA VAL A 111 -12.40 -30.40 6.96
C VAL A 111 -13.77 -30.92 6.52
N GLN A 112 -14.64 -30.07 5.98
CA GLN A 112 -15.95 -30.47 5.45
C GLN A 112 -15.83 -31.44 4.26
N ARG A 113 -14.77 -31.32 3.45
CA ARG A 113 -14.49 -32.22 2.32
C ARG A 113 -13.65 -33.46 2.68
N SER A 114 -13.26 -33.65 3.93
CA SER A 114 -12.41 -34.76 4.37
C SER A 114 -12.91 -36.15 3.95
N ARG A 115 -14.23 -36.40 4.00
CA ARG A 115 -14.83 -37.68 3.54
C ARG A 115 -14.63 -37.91 2.04
N GLN A 116 -14.79 -36.89 1.21
CA GLN A 116 -14.58 -36.97 -0.25
C GLN A 116 -13.09 -37.22 -0.56
N ILE A 117 -12.20 -36.54 0.17
CA ILE A 117 -10.76 -36.74 0.07
C ILE A 117 -10.38 -38.18 0.49
N GLY A 118 -10.98 -38.70 1.56
CA GLY A 118 -10.79 -40.08 2.02
C GLY A 118 -11.17 -41.12 0.97
N LEU A 119 -12.32 -40.92 0.29
CA LEU A 119 -12.75 -41.78 -0.82
C LEU A 119 -11.78 -41.74 -2.01
N LEU A 120 -11.32 -40.55 -2.41
CA LEU A 120 -10.31 -40.39 -3.47
C LEU A 120 -9.02 -41.13 -3.15
N LYS A 121 -8.56 -41.08 -1.91
CA LYS A 121 -7.35 -41.79 -1.45
C LYS A 121 -7.57 -43.31 -1.42
N ALA A 122 -8.76 -43.78 -1.04
CA ALA A 122 -9.12 -45.20 -1.09
C ALA A 122 -9.14 -45.75 -2.52
N LEU A 123 -9.41 -44.90 -3.51
CA LEU A 123 -9.32 -45.22 -4.94
C LEU A 123 -7.89 -45.10 -5.53
N GLY A 124 -6.89 -44.81 -4.69
CA GLY A 124 -5.48 -44.76 -5.10
C GLY A 124 -4.92 -43.36 -5.39
N ALA A 125 -5.65 -42.28 -5.09
CA ALA A 125 -5.11 -40.93 -5.25
C ALA A 125 -3.96 -40.63 -4.28
N SER A 126 -2.87 -40.04 -4.79
CA SER A 126 -1.72 -39.65 -3.97
C SER A 126 -2.01 -38.40 -3.14
N ASN A 127 -1.34 -38.26 -1.99
CA ASN A 127 -1.42 -37.05 -1.15
C ASN A 127 -1.06 -35.76 -1.93
N VAL A 128 -0.06 -35.87 -2.82
CA VAL A 128 0.41 -34.74 -3.64
C VAL A 128 -0.67 -34.30 -4.62
N TYR A 129 -1.40 -35.24 -5.21
CA TYR A 129 -2.52 -34.93 -6.11
C TYR A 129 -3.62 -34.15 -5.38
N VAL A 130 -4.04 -34.63 -4.19
CA VAL A 130 -5.09 -33.99 -3.39
C VAL A 130 -4.69 -32.56 -2.97
N ILE A 131 -3.45 -32.36 -2.54
CA ILE A 131 -2.95 -31.03 -2.14
C ILE A 131 -2.91 -30.08 -3.35
N ARG A 132 -2.47 -30.56 -4.52
CA ARG A 132 -2.44 -29.75 -5.75
C ARG A 132 -3.84 -29.35 -6.22
N ASP A 133 -4.79 -30.28 -6.18
CA ASP A 133 -6.19 -29.98 -6.51
C ASP A 133 -6.78 -28.93 -5.56
N ALA A 134 -6.59 -29.11 -4.25
CA ALA A 134 -7.07 -28.16 -3.25
C ALA A 134 -6.45 -26.76 -3.42
N LEU A 135 -5.13 -26.68 -3.68
CA LEU A 135 -4.45 -25.41 -3.94
C LEU A 135 -4.90 -24.76 -5.25
N GLY A 136 -5.20 -25.55 -6.29
CA GLY A 136 -5.74 -25.04 -7.55
C GLY A 136 -7.14 -24.44 -7.38
N GLN A 137 -8.03 -25.14 -6.67
CA GLN A 137 -9.37 -24.63 -6.34
C GLN A 137 -9.29 -23.36 -5.49
N LEU A 138 -8.39 -23.34 -4.50
CA LEU A 138 -8.07 -22.15 -3.71
C LEU A 138 -7.64 -20.99 -4.59
N ALA A 139 -6.67 -21.19 -5.48
CA ALA A 139 -6.14 -20.13 -6.33
C ALA A 139 -7.24 -19.55 -7.22
N LEU A 140 -8.10 -20.40 -7.78
CA LEU A 140 -9.23 -19.96 -8.59
C LEU A 140 -10.24 -19.13 -7.80
N VAL A 141 -10.69 -19.63 -6.65
CA VAL A 141 -11.66 -18.94 -5.79
C VAL A 141 -11.09 -17.63 -5.26
N LEU A 142 -9.85 -17.64 -4.77
CA LEU A 142 -9.18 -16.46 -4.24
C LEU A 142 -9.00 -15.39 -5.31
N THR A 143 -8.58 -15.78 -6.52
CA THR A 143 -8.42 -14.84 -7.64
C THR A 143 -9.77 -14.25 -8.03
N ALA A 144 -10.80 -15.07 -8.21
CA ALA A 144 -12.14 -14.59 -8.56
C ALA A 144 -12.72 -13.65 -7.50
N ALA A 145 -12.63 -14.02 -6.23
CA ALA A 145 -13.10 -13.18 -5.12
C ALA A 145 -12.33 -11.86 -5.03
N THR A 146 -11.00 -11.90 -5.22
CA THR A 146 -10.16 -10.69 -5.22
C THR A 146 -10.50 -9.77 -6.38
N LEU A 147 -10.74 -10.31 -7.57
CA LEU A 147 -11.14 -9.53 -8.75
C LEU A 147 -12.52 -8.89 -8.54
N ILE A 148 -13.50 -9.65 -8.05
CA ILE A 148 -14.84 -9.13 -7.74
C ILE A 148 -14.76 -8.02 -6.68
N GLY A 149 -14.02 -8.25 -5.58
CA GLY A 149 -13.82 -7.25 -4.54
C GLY A 149 -13.10 -6.00 -5.05
N THR A 150 -12.13 -6.16 -5.96
CA THR A 150 -11.42 -5.04 -6.60
C THR A 150 -12.33 -4.24 -7.50
N MET A 151 -13.17 -4.90 -8.33
CA MET A 151 -14.16 -4.22 -9.16
C MET A 151 -15.16 -3.44 -8.30
N ALA A 152 -15.65 -4.04 -7.21
CA ALA A 152 -16.53 -3.35 -6.28
C ALA A 152 -15.84 -2.15 -5.61
N GLY A 153 -14.58 -2.31 -5.17
CA GLY A 153 -13.80 -1.25 -4.53
C GLY A 153 -13.50 -0.08 -5.48
N VAL A 154 -13.12 -0.36 -6.73
CA VAL A 154 -12.92 0.66 -7.77
C VAL A 154 -14.25 1.34 -8.11
N GLY A 155 -15.33 0.56 -8.25
CA GLY A 155 -16.69 1.07 -8.49
C GLY A 155 -17.14 2.03 -7.40
N MET A 156 -17.04 1.64 -6.13
CA MET A 156 -17.34 2.51 -4.98
C MET A 156 -16.42 3.73 -4.94
N GLY A 157 -15.14 3.56 -5.26
CA GLY A 157 -14.19 4.67 -5.32
C GLY A 157 -14.55 5.73 -6.38
N SER A 158 -15.21 5.34 -7.46
CA SER A 158 -15.68 6.28 -8.49
C SER A 158 -16.83 7.18 -8.02
N LEU A 159 -17.52 6.80 -6.94
CA LEU A 159 -18.60 7.58 -6.33
C LEU A 159 -18.07 8.67 -5.36
N ILE A 160 -16.78 8.65 -5.04
CA ILE A 160 -16.15 9.63 -4.15
C ILE A 160 -15.93 10.93 -4.96
N GLY A 161 -16.60 12.01 -4.54
CA GLY A 161 -16.56 13.31 -5.21
C GLY A 161 -15.23 14.07 -5.08
N GLY A 162 -15.07 15.12 -5.90
CA GLY A 162 -13.80 15.85 -6.09
C GLY A 162 -13.26 16.66 -4.90
N GLY A 163 -13.96 16.68 -3.76
CA GLY A 163 -13.51 17.37 -2.54
C GLY A 163 -12.60 16.53 -1.63
N ILE A 164 -12.49 15.22 -1.89
CA ILE A 164 -11.68 14.31 -1.08
C ILE A 164 -10.43 13.94 -1.90
N PRO A 165 -9.21 14.12 -1.37
CA PRO A 165 -7.96 13.78 -2.06
C PRO A 165 -7.77 12.25 -2.11
N PHE A 166 -8.62 11.58 -2.87
CA PHE A 166 -8.65 10.14 -3.09
C PHE A 166 -8.18 9.83 -4.51
N ALA A 167 -7.09 9.07 -4.62
CA ALA A 167 -6.50 8.73 -5.90
C ALA A 167 -6.30 7.21 -6.03
N LEU A 168 -7.15 6.56 -6.83
CA LEU A 168 -6.99 5.17 -7.23
C LEU A 168 -5.96 5.08 -8.38
N ARG A 169 -4.72 4.78 -8.02
CA ARG A 169 -3.67 4.49 -9.01
C ARG A 169 -3.72 3.02 -9.40
N THR A 170 -3.87 2.73 -10.69
CA THR A 170 -3.91 1.36 -11.24
C THR A 170 -2.75 0.51 -10.75
N ARG A 171 -1.54 1.08 -10.69
CA ARG A 171 -0.35 0.38 -10.17
C ARG A 171 -0.51 -0.06 -8.71
N SER A 172 -1.02 0.81 -7.86
CA SER A 172 -1.21 0.49 -6.44
C SER A 172 -2.29 -0.56 -6.25
N VAL A 173 -3.40 -0.47 -6.99
CA VAL A 173 -4.48 -1.47 -6.97
C VAL A 173 -3.95 -2.84 -7.43
N ALA A 174 -3.21 -2.89 -8.54
CA ALA A 174 -2.63 -4.12 -9.05
C ALA A 174 -1.66 -4.77 -8.05
N LEU A 175 -0.80 -3.97 -7.40
CA LEU A 175 0.09 -4.47 -6.34
C LEU A 175 -0.69 -5.05 -5.16
N SER A 176 -1.78 -4.41 -4.74
CA SER A 176 -2.64 -4.93 -3.66
C SER A 176 -3.33 -6.24 -4.04
N VAL A 177 -3.82 -6.37 -5.28
CA VAL A 177 -4.41 -7.62 -5.79
C VAL A 177 -3.41 -8.76 -5.74
N VAL A 178 -2.20 -8.54 -6.27
CA VAL A 178 -1.14 -9.55 -6.26
C VAL A 178 -0.74 -9.91 -4.83
N ALA A 179 -0.58 -8.91 -3.95
CA ALA A 179 -0.25 -9.14 -2.54
C ALA A 179 -1.33 -9.98 -1.84
N LEU A 180 -2.62 -9.67 -2.03
CA LEU A 180 -3.72 -10.43 -1.46
C LEU A 180 -3.73 -11.89 -1.91
N ILE A 181 -3.52 -12.14 -3.21
CA ILE A 181 -3.48 -13.51 -3.74
C ILE A 181 -2.29 -14.27 -3.16
N VAL A 182 -1.09 -13.68 -3.19
CA VAL A 182 0.13 -14.33 -2.70
C VAL A 182 0.06 -14.62 -1.20
N ILE A 183 -0.31 -13.62 -0.40
CA ILE A 183 -0.39 -13.77 1.06
C ILE A 183 -1.55 -14.69 1.44
N GLY A 184 -2.69 -14.62 0.73
CA GLY A 184 -3.82 -15.52 0.94
C GLY A 184 -3.48 -16.98 0.65
N MET A 185 -2.76 -17.26 -0.43
CA MET A 185 -2.24 -18.61 -0.72
C MET A 185 -1.21 -19.07 0.32
N ALA A 186 -0.33 -18.17 0.78
CA ALA A 186 0.64 -18.51 1.82
C ALA A 186 -0.06 -18.85 3.15
N GLY A 187 -1.05 -18.05 3.56
CA GLY A 187 -1.82 -18.23 4.79
C GLY A 187 -2.61 -19.54 4.79
N SER A 188 -3.25 -19.88 3.66
CA SER A 188 -3.97 -21.15 3.53
C SER A 188 -3.06 -22.36 3.46
N LEU A 189 -1.86 -22.27 2.85
CA LEU A 189 -0.89 -23.37 2.84
C LEU A 189 -0.42 -23.70 4.27
N VAL A 190 -0.17 -22.67 5.09
CA VAL A 190 0.17 -22.84 6.51
C VAL A 190 -0.98 -23.51 7.26
N ALA A 191 -2.22 -23.06 7.04
CA ALA A 191 -3.40 -23.62 7.68
C ALA A 191 -3.64 -25.08 7.26
N LEU A 192 -3.51 -25.38 5.96
CA LEU A 192 -3.65 -26.72 5.40
C LEU A 192 -2.61 -27.68 5.96
N ARG A 193 -1.34 -27.27 6.04
CA ARG A 193 -0.29 -28.09 6.68
C ARG A 193 -0.66 -28.48 8.11
N LYS A 194 -1.15 -27.52 8.89
CA LYS A 194 -1.56 -27.73 10.29
C LYS A 194 -2.73 -28.70 10.43
N VAL A 195 -3.63 -28.73 9.46
CA VAL A 195 -4.78 -29.68 9.43
C VAL A 195 -4.32 -31.07 8.98
N THR A 196 -3.46 -31.16 7.96
CA THR A 196 -2.96 -32.45 7.44
C THR A 196 -1.91 -33.11 8.35
N SER A 197 -1.32 -32.38 9.30
CA SER A 197 -0.42 -32.93 10.31
C SER A 197 -1.16 -33.56 11.50
N VAL A 198 -2.49 -33.46 11.56
CA VAL A 198 -3.30 -34.15 12.57
C VAL A 198 -3.60 -35.55 12.06
N ASP A 199 -3.33 -36.56 12.88
CA ASP A 199 -3.30 -37.98 12.49
C ASP A 199 -4.65 -38.47 11.92
N PRO A 200 -4.68 -39.09 10.72
CA PRO A 200 -5.90 -39.62 10.10
C PRO A 200 -6.60 -40.70 10.93
N ILE A 201 -5.88 -41.37 11.83
CA ILE A 201 -6.41 -42.46 12.65
C ILE A 201 -7.43 -41.96 13.69
N ILE A 202 -7.38 -40.68 14.04
CA ILE A 202 -8.38 -40.04 14.91
C ILE A 202 -9.63 -39.62 14.09
N ALA A 203 -9.46 -39.27 12.81
CA ALA A 203 -10.55 -38.79 11.96
C ALA A 203 -11.48 -39.90 11.42
N LEU A 204 -11.03 -41.16 11.47
CA LEU A 204 -11.80 -42.35 11.05
C LEU A 204 -12.34 -43.17 12.22
N ALA A 205 -12.05 -42.79 13.47
CA ALA A 205 -12.68 -43.41 14.63
C ALA A 205 -14.19 -43.07 14.61
N PRO A 206 -15.09 -44.07 14.71
CA PRO A 206 -16.51 -43.78 14.85
C PRO A 206 -16.73 -42.97 16.11
N ALA A 207 -17.54 -41.92 16.01
CA ALA A 207 -17.96 -41.14 17.16
C ALA A 207 -18.56 -42.09 18.22
N GLN A 208 -17.97 -42.09 19.42
CA GLN A 208 -18.68 -42.53 20.62
C GLN A 208 -19.45 -41.34 21.17
#